data_AF-A0A7H1PUW3-F1
#
_entry.id   AF-A0A7H1PUW3-F1
#
_cell.length_a   1.000
_cell.length_b   1.000
_cell.length_c   1.000
_cell.angle_alpha   90.00
_cell.angle_beta   90.00
_cell.angle_gamma   90.00
#
_symmetry.space_group_name_H-M   'P 1'
#
loop_
_entity.id
_entity.type
_entity.pdbx_description
1 polymer ?
#
loop_
_entity_poly.entity_id
_entity_poly.type
_entity_poly.pdbx_seq_one_letter_code
_entity_poly.pdbx_strand_id
1 'polypeptide(L)'
;MTTDVRPSESKLARRITDWLEPKNWIIAVTLLVGWHTARWTGVAWGMVGALFAAVIPITFIKYGIRKGHWGDRHVGAKPARLVVMAVILLSVATGIVLMLVAGAPRTMVGLIISMLVTLAILTAITFAWKISVHQAVSAGACAMLVQTYGPWMALGFLLVILVGWSRVELRDHTRNQVIAGTILGTIVAAAVFHLAR
;
A
#
# COMPACT_ATOMS: atom_id res chain seq x y z
N MET A 1 -42.48 -3.78 -9.43
CA MET A 1 -41.27 -2.99 -9.74
C MET A 1 -40.63 -2.61 -8.40
N THR A 2 -39.84 -3.50 -7.81
CA THR A 2 -39.17 -3.26 -6.52
C THR A 2 -37.91 -2.44 -6.78
N THR A 3 -37.97 -1.14 -6.47
CA THR A 3 -36.77 -0.30 -6.40
C THR A 3 -35.91 -0.82 -5.26
N ASP A 4 -34.90 -1.61 -5.62
CA ASP A 4 -33.83 -2.04 -4.73
C ASP A 4 -33.01 -0.79 -4.34
N VAL A 5 -33.48 -0.09 -3.31
CA VAL A 5 -32.78 1.05 -2.71
C VAL A 5 -31.56 0.47 -2.01
N ARG A 6 -30.45 0.38 -2.76
CA ARG A 6 -29.14 0.09 -2.17
C ARG A 6 -28.95 1.08 -1.01
N PRO A 7 -28.58 0.62 0.20
CA PRO A 7 -28.27 1.53 1.29
C PRO A 7 -27.26 2.55 0.77
N SER A 8 -27.55 3.85 0.95
CA SER A 8 -26.62 4.90 0.53
C SER A 8 -25.28 4.60 1.18
N GLU A 9 -24.27 4.27 0.38
CA GLU A 9 -22.93 3.97 0.90
C GLU A 9 -22.48 5.08 1.84
N SER A 10 -21.89 4.71 2.98
CA SER A 10 -21.42 5.69 3.98
C SER A 10 -20.44 6.68 3.33
N LYS A 11 -20.89 7.94 3.16
CA LYS A 11 -20.06 9.02 2.60
C LYS A 11 -18.78 9.22 3.42
N LEU A 12 -18.86 9.01 4.73
CA LEU A 12 -17.72 9.08 5.63
C LEU A 12 -16.71 7.96 5.37
N ALA A 13 -17.18 6.71 5.24
CA ALA A 13 -16.30 5.58 4.94
C ALA A 13 -15.60 5.77 3.59
N ARG A 14 -16.31 6.28 2.58
CA ARG A 14 -15.73 6.59 1.27
C ARG A 14 -14.64 7.67 1.36
N ARG A 15 -14.91 8.77 2.06
CA ARG A 15 -13.91 9.81 2.31
C ARG A 15 -12.69 9.26 3.05
N ILE A 16 -12.86 8.43 4.08
CA ILE A 16 -11.74 7.83 4.81
C ILE A 16 -10.91 6.93 3.89
N THR A 17 -11.54 6.08 3.07
CA THR A 17 -10.84 5.26 2.08
C THR A 17 -10.04 6.13 1.10
N ASP A 18 -10.64 7.20 0.58
CA ASP A 18 -9.98 8.07 -0.41
C ASP A 18 -8.79 8.82 0.20
N TRP A 19 -8.94 9.35 1.42
CA TRP A 19 -7.86 10.08 2.10
C TRP A 19 -6.75 9.18 2.63
N LEU A 20 -7.08 7.97 3.08
CA LEU A 20 -6.13 7.00 3.63
C LEU A 20 -5.85 5.86 2.64
N GLU A 21 -5.93 6.14 1.35
CA GLU A 21 -5.59 5.19 0.30
C GLU A 21 -4.08 4.86 0.32
N PRO A 22 -3.66 3.70 -0.21
CA PRO A 22 -2.28 3.22 -0.11
C PRO A 22 -1.21 4.22 -0.55
N LYS A 23 -1.51 5.06 -1.55
CA LYS A 23 -0.56 6.04 -2.07
C LYS A 23 -0.13 7.07 -1.04
N ASN A 24 -1.07 7.53 -0.22
CA ASN A 24 -0.81 8.58 0.75
C ASN A 24 0.04 8.02 1.90
N TRP A 25 -0.19 6.77 2.28
CA TRP A 25 0.67 6.03 3.21
C TRP A 25 2.09 5.85 2.66
N ILE A 26 2.23 5.40 1.40
CA ILE A 26 3.53 5.19 0.76
C ILE A 26 4.30 6.52 0.66
N ILE A 27 3.65 7.59 0.22
CA ILE A 27 4.26 8.93 0.14
C ILE A 27 4.67 9.40 1.54
N ALA A 28 3.78 9.31 2.54
CA ALA A 28 4.11 9.74 3.90
C ALA A 28 5.29 8.98 4.49
N VAL A 29 5.27 7.63 4.44
CA VAL A 29 6.34 6.82 5.05
C VAL A 29 7.68 7.01 4.35
N THR A 30 7.70 7.12 3.02
CA THR A 30 8.94 7.35 2.26
C THR A 30 9.56 8.72 2.56
N LEU A 31 8.75 9.77 2.65
CA LEU A 31 9.25 11.11 2.98
C LEU A 31 9.70 11.22 4.44
N LEU A 32 8.94 10.65 5.37
CA LEU A 32 9.29 10.65 6.80
C LEU A 32 10.56 9.85 7.06
N VAL A 33 10.61 8.59 6.61
CA VAL A 33 11.83 7.77 6.76
C VAL A 33 13.02 8.43 6.05
N GLY A 34 12.81 9.00 4.86
CA GLY A 34 13.83 9.80 4.16
C GLY A 34 14.36 10.96 5.00
N TRP A 35 13.48 11.76 5.58
CA TRP A 35 13.85 12.85 6.46
C TRP A 35 14.69 12.38 7.65
N HIS A 36 14.30 11.27 8.28
CA HIS A 36 15.05 10.69 9.39
C HIS A 36 16.42 10.16 8.96
N THR A 37 16.52 9.51 7.79
CA THR A 37 17.74 8.86 7.32
C THR A 37 18.81 9.85 6.89
N ALA A 38 18.45 10.87 6.10
CA ALA A 38 19.44 11.79 5.53
C ALA A 38 18.88 13.21 5.26
N ARG A 39 17.88 13.65 6.03
CA ARG A 39 17.24 14.97 5.84
C ARG A 39 16.80 15.17 4.39
N TRP A 40 17.19 16.27 3.74
CA TRP A 40 16.76 16.61 2.38
C TRP A 40 17.21 15.62 1.31
N THR A 41 18.42 15.06 1.40
CA THR A 41 18.87 14.02 0.46
C THR A 41 18.07 12.73 0.66
N GLY A 42 17.74 12.38 1.91
CA GLY A 42 16.87 11.25 2.19
C GLY A 42 15.43 11.49 1.73
N VAL A 43 14.90 12.72 1.85
CA VAL A 43 13.60 13.11 1.27
C VAL A 43 13.63 12.98 -0.26
N ALA A 44 14.70 13.39 -0.94
CA ALA A 44 14.85 13.20 -2.38
C ALA A 44 14.78 11.72 -2.77
N TRP A 45 15.49 10.84 -2.04
CA TRP A 45 15.36 9.39 -2.21
C TRP A 45 13.96 8.87 -1.88
N GLY A 46 13.28 9.47 -0.89
CA GLY A 46 11.89 9.18 -0.56
C GLY A 46 10.95 9.50 -1.71
N MET A 47 11.17 10.63 -2.40
CA MET A 47 10.42 11.01 -3.60
C MET A 47 10.66 10.03 -4.76
N VAL A 48 11.89 9.55 -4.96
CA VAL A 48 12.19 8.49 -5.92
C VAL A 48 11.44 7.21 -5.57
N GLY A 49 11.49 6.78 -4.30
CA GLY A 49 10.72 5.63 -3.82
C GLY A 49 9.21 5.79 -4.05
N ALA A 50 8.65 6.96 -3.72
CA ALA A 50 7.23 7.27 -3.92
C ALA A 50 6.84 7.31 -5.40
N LEU A 51 7.72 7.77 -6.28
CA LEU A 51 7.48 7.77 -7.73
C LEU A 51 7.22 6.35 -8.23
N PHE A 52 8.09 5.40 -7.87
CA PHE A 52 8.00 4.01 -8.31
C PHE A 52 6.94 3.19 -7.56
N ALA A 53 6.74 3.45 -6.27
CA ALA A 53 5.83 2.67 -5.44
C ALA A 53 4.38 3.21 -5.40
N ALA A 54 4.16 4.47 -5.75
CA ALA A 54 2.83 5.09 -5.72
C ALA A 54 2.46 5.77 -7.04
N VAL A 55 3.27 6.73 -7.52
CA VAL A 55 2.86 7.61 -8.62
C VAL A 55 2.68 6.83 -9.93
N ILE A 56 3.69 6.07 -10.37
CA ILE A 56 3.65 5.25 -11.59
C ILE A 56 2.52 4.19 -11.55
N PRO A 57 2.37 3.39 -10.47
CA PRO A 57 1.22 2.51 -10.28
C PRO A 57 -0.14 3.17 -10.49
N ILE A 58 -0.32 4.36 -9.93
CA ILE A 58 -1.63 5.00 -9.88
C ILE A 58 -1.97 5.66 -11.19
N THR A 59 -0.98 6.22 -11.88
CA THR A 59 -1.19 6.70 -13.25
C THR A 59 -1.56 5.53 -14.16
N PHE A 60 -0.92 4.37 -14.02
CA PHE A 60 -1.29 3.15 -14.76
C PHE A 60 -2.72 2.70 -14.45
N ILE A 61 -3.11 2.59 -13.17
CA ILE A 61 -4.47 2.19 -12.77
C ILE A 61 -5.51 3.16 -13.35
N LYS A 62 -5.31 4.47 -13.18
CA LYS A 62 -6.22 5.51 -13.68
C LYS A 62 -6.33 5.48 -15.20
N TYR A 63 -5.21 5.26 -15.90
CA TYR A 63 -5.20 5.13 -17.35
C TYR A 63 -6.04 3.91 -17.80
N GLY A 64 -5.84 2.75 -17.17
CA GLY A 64 -6.64 1.56 -17.50
C GLY A 64 -8.13 1.72 -17.20
N ILE A 65 -8.50 2.43 -16.13
CA ILE A 65 -9.91 2.78 -15.85
C ILE A 65 -10.49 3.63 -16.98
N ARG A 66 -9.77 4.68 -17.40
CA ARG A 66 -10.21 5.57 -18.49
C ARG A 66 -10.37 4.85 -19.83
N LYS A 67 -9.56 3.81 -20.09
CA LYS A 67 -9.62 3.00 -21.30
C LYS A 67 -10.64 1.85 -21.23
N GLY A 68 -11.37 1.71 -20.12
CA GLY A 68 -12.36 0.65 -19.94
C GLY A 68 -11.77 -0.75 -19.75
N HIS A 69 -10.45 -0.90 -19.61
CA HIS A 69 -9.77 -2.19 -19.52
C HIS A 69 -10.18 -3.03 -18.30
N TRP A 70 -10.82 -2.41 -17.30
CA TRP A 70 -11.23 -3.05 -16.06
C TRP A 70 -12.76 -3.22 -15.94
N GLY A 71 -13.51 -2.88 -17.00
CA GLY A 71 -14.97 -2.77 -16.98
C GLY A 71 -15.75 -4.05 -17.30
N ASP A 72 -15.11 -5.10 -17.82
CA ASP A 72 -15.83 -6.31 -18.20
C ASP A 72 -16.17 -7.18 -16.99
N ARG A 73 -17.45 -7.18 -16.63
CA ARG A 73 -18.04 -8.04 -15.59
C ARG A 73 -17.81 -9.54 -15.82
N HIS A 74 -17.47 -9.93 -17.04
CA HIS A 74 -17.20 -11.30 -17.48
C HIS A 74 -15.75 -11.74 -17.25
N VAL A 75 -14.79 -10.81 -17.25
CA VAL A 75 -13.39 -11.06 -16.86
C VAL A 75 -13.27 -10.63 -15.40
N GLY A 76 -13.52 -11.56 -14.49
CA GLY A 76 -13.68 -11.26 -13.07
C GLY A 76 -12.62 -10.32 -12.48
N ALA A 77 -12.98 -9.59 -11.41
CA ALA A 77 -12.13 -8.59 -10.78
C ALA A 77 -10.77 -9.10 -10.23
N LYS A 78 -10.47 -10.40 -10.33
CA LYS A 78 -9.22 -11.04 -9.85
C LYS A 78 -8.08 -10.91 -10.88
N PRO A 79 -8.23 -11.34 -12.16
CA PRO A 79 -7.26 -11.07 -13.22
C PRO A 79 -6.78 -9.61 -13.27
N ALA A 80 -7.70 -8.64 -13.26
CA ALA A 80 -7.36 -7.22 -13.26
C ALA A 80 -6.49 -6.83 -12.05
N ARG A 81 -6.81 -7.30 -10.84
CA ARG A 81 -5.98 -7.08 -9.64
C ARG A 81 -4.58 -7.67 -9.80
N LEU A 82 -4.45 -8.87 -10.34
CA LEU A 82 -3.15 -9.53 -10.52
C LEU A 82 -2.28 -8.80 -11.55
N VAL A 83 -2.87 -8.33 -12.66
CA VAL A 83 -2.17 -7.49 -13.65
C VAL A 83 -1.67 -6.20 -12.99
N VAL A 84 -2.51 -5.51 -12.24
CA VAL A 84 -2.12 -4.30 -11.51
C VAL A 84 -0.98 -4.60 -10.52
N MET A 85 -1.08 -5.66 -9.73
CA MET A 85 -0.04 -6.05 -8.77
C MET A 85 1.29 -6.40 -9.46
N ALA A 86 1.25 -7.08 -10.61
CA ALA A 86 2.45 -7.40 -11.39
C ALA A 86 3.15 -6.14 -11.93
N VAL A 87 2.38 -5.17 -12.44
CA VAL A 87 2.94 -3.89 -12.89
C VAL A 87 3.56 -3.11 -11.73
N ILE A 88 2.91 -3.11 -10.56
CA ILE A 88 3.48 -2.48 -9.36
C ILE A 88 4.77 -3.17 -8.95
N LEU A 89 4.81 -4.50 -8.91
CA LEU A 89 6.03 -5.26 -8.58
C LEU A 89 7.18 -4.90 -9.51
N LEU A 90 6.93 -4.84 -10.82
CA LEU A 90 7.95 -4.45 -11.80
C LEU A 90 8.42 -3.01 -11.57
N SER A 91 7.50 -2.07 -11.39
CA SER A 91 7.82 -0.65 -11.12
C SER A 91 8.68 -0.50 -9.86
N VAL A 92 8.29 -1.15 -8.77
CA VAL A 92 9.02 -1.10 -7.50
C VAL A 92 10.39 -1.75 -7.62
N ALA A 93 10.49 -2.89 -8.31
CA ALA A 93 11.78 -3.56 -8.55
C ALA A 93 12.73 -2.67 -9.37
N THR A 94 12.24 -2.00 -10.41
CA THR A 94 13.01 -1.01 -11.17
C THR A 94 13.48 0.14 -10.27
N GLY A 95 12.61 0.66 -9.40
CA GLY A 95 12.98 1.69 -8.43
C GLY A 95 14.10 1.25 -7.48
N ILE A 96 14.05 0.01 -6.98
CA ILE A 96 15.09 -0.56 -6.12
C ILE A 96 16.43 -0.64 -6.87
N VAL A 97 16.43 -1.16 -8.10
CA VAL A 97 17.66 -1.25 -8.91
C VAL A 97 18.27 0.14 -9.14
N LEU A 98 17.44 1.13 -9.48
CA LEU A 98 17.89 2.51 -9.64
C LEU A 98 18.51 3.07 -8.35
N MET A 99 17.84 2.89 -7.22
CA MET A 99 18.34 3.36 -5.92
C MET A 99 19.66 2.69 -5.52
N LEU A 100 19.83 1.39 -5.81
CA LEU A 100 21.07 0.68 -5.57
C LEU A 100 22.22 1.20 -6.43
N VAL A 101 22.00 1.34 -7.75
CA VAL A 101 23.03 1.82 -8.69
C VAL A 101 23.44 3.25 -8.40
N ALA A 102 22.50 4.09 -7.99
CA ALA A 102 22.74 5.50 -7.70
C ALA A 102 23.16 5.78 -6.23
N GLY A 103 23.45 4.75 -5.45
CA GLY A 103 24.05 4.89 -4.12
C GLY A 103 23.10 5.44 -3.04
N ALA A 104 21.82 5.11 -3.10
CA ALA A 104 20.86 5.51 -2.09
C ALA A 104 21.21 4.93 -0.69
N PRO A 105 20.88 5.64 0.41
CA PRO A 105 21.09 5.12 1.76
C PRO A 105 20.43 3.74 1.95
N ARG A 106 21.13 2.82 2.62
CA ARG A 106 20.67 1.44 2.87
C ARG A 106 19.27 1.39 3.46
N THR A 107 18.98 2.23 4.46
CA THR A 107 17.65 2.33 5.06
C THR A 107 16.55 2.69 4.05
N MET A 108 16.84 3.55 3.07
CA MET A 108 15.87 3.91 2.02
C MET A 108 15.64 2.76 1.04
N VAL A 109 16.69 2.02 0.68
CA VAL A 109 16.55 0.81 -0.14
C VAL A 109 15.77 -0.26 0.62
N GLY A 110 16.10 -0.50 1.90
CA GLY A 110 15.42 -1.46 2.77
C GLY A 110 13.93 -1.14 2.94
N LEU A 111 13.57 0.14 3.00
CA LEU A 111 12.17 0.60 3.01
C LEU A 111 11.41 0.13 1.76
N ILE A 112 11.98 0.33 0.57
CA ILE A 112 11.32 -0.04 -0.69
C ILE A 112 11.35 -1.56 -0.91
N ILE A 113 12.41 -2.26 -0.50
CA ILE A 113 12.46 -3.73 -0.48
C ILE A 113 11.34 -4.29 0.41
N SER A 114 11.11 -3.70 1.58
CA SER A 114 10.01 -4.08 2.48
C SER A 114 8.64 -3.96 1.81
N MET A 115 8.42 -2.89 1.04
CA MET A 115 7.21 -2.73 0.23
C MET A 115 7.10 -3.79 -0.87
N LEU A 116 8.19 -4.07 -1.60
CA LEU A 116 8.22 -5.08 -2.67
C LEU A 116 7.88 -6.47 -2.13
N VAL A 117 8.52 -6.89 -1.04
CA VAL A 117 8.32 -8.22 -0.44
C VAL A 117 6.89 -8.34 0.10
N THR A 118 6.39 -7.32 0.78
CA THR A 118 4.99 -7.30 1.26
C THR A 118 4.01 -7.45 0.09
N LEU A 119 4.23 -6.70 -1.01
CA LEU A 119 3.40 -6.79 -2.20
C LEU A 119 3.49 -8.16 -2.89
N ALA A 120 4.68 -8.76 -2.97
CA ALA A 120 4.88 -10.07 -3.56
C ALA A 120 4.09 -11.14 -2.81
N ILE A 121 4.12 -11.12 -1.47
CA ILE A 121 3.35 -12.04 -0.64
C ILE A 121 1.84 -11.77 -0.79
N LEU A 122 1.40 -10.51 -0.79
CA LEU A 122 -0.01 -10.16 -1.06
C LEU A 122 -0.47 -10.68 -2.42
N THR A 123 0.40 -10.60 -3.45
CA THR A 123 0.11 -11.10 -4.80
C THR A 123 -0.04 -12.62 -4.78
N ALA A 124 0.89 -13.33 -4.14
CA ALA A 124 0.82 -14.78 -3.94
C ALA A 124 -0.49 -15.21 -3.26
N ILE A 125 -0.87 -14.53 -2.18
CA ILE A 125 -2.14 -14.79 -1.48
C ILE A 125 -3.33 -14.50 -2.41
N THR A 126 -3.28 -13.42 -3.21
CA THR A 126 -4.36 -13.00 -4.11
C THR A 126 -4.67 -14.03 -5.20
N PHE A 127 -3.73 -14.92 -5.54
CA PHE A 127 -4.01 -16.07 -6.40
C PHE A 127 -4.98 -17.07 -5.77
N ALA A 128 -5.04 -17.19 -4.45
CA ALA A 128 -5.93 -18.11 -3.75
C ALA A 128 -7.12 -17.41 -3.07
N TRP A 129 -6.86 -16.28 -2.42
CA TRP A 129 -7.84 -15.60 -1.55
C TRP A 129 -7.69 -14.08 -1.59
N LYS A 130 -8.81 -13.37 -1.55
CA LYS A 130 -8.80 -11.89 -1.55
C LYS A 130 -8.31 -11.39 -0.18
N ILE A 131 -7.29 -10.53 -0.15
CA ILE A 131 -6.74 -9.91 1.05
C ILE A 131 -6.74 -8.37 0.91
N SER A 132 -6.78 -7.64 2.03
CA SER A 132 -6.84 -6.17 2.01
C SER A 132 -5.46 -5.52 1.87
N VAL A 133 -5.14 -5.06 0.65
CA VAL A 133 -3.91 -4.28 0.37
C VAL A 133 -3.90 -2.96 1.15
N HIS A 134 -5.05 -2.31 1.32
CA HIS A 134 -5.13 -1.06 2.10
C HIS A 134 -4.62 -1.26 3.52
N GLN A 135 -5.04 -2.35 4.16
CA GLN A 135 -4.63 -2.68 5.52
C GLN A 135 -3.16 -3.07 5.60
N ALA A 136 -2.68 -3.88 4.66
CA ALA A 136 -1.28 -4.27 4.64
C ALA A 136 -0.34 -3.07 4.47
N VAL A 137 -0.67 -2.14 3.57
CA VAL A 137 0.14 -0.93 3.34
C VAL A 137 0.07 0.02 4.54
N SER A 138 -1.12 0.31 5.07
CA SER A 138 -1.24 1.22 6.21
C SER A 138 -0.56 0.68 7.47
N ALA A 139 -0.74 -0.61 7.76
CA ALA A 139 -0.15 -1.25 8.93
C ALA A 139 1.38 -1.39 8.80
N GLY A 140 1.85 -1.78 7.62
CA GLY A 140 3.29 -1.87 7.33
C GLY A 140 3.98 -0.50 7.42
N ALA A 141 3.35 0.55 6.91
CA ALA A 141 3.85 1.92 7.05
C ALA A 141 3.97 2.34 8.53
N CYS A 142 2.93 2.12 9.35
CA CYS A 142 3.00 2.37 10.78
C CYS A 142 4.12 1.57 11.47
N ALA A 143 4.27 0.28 11.13
CA ALA A 143 5.29 -0.57 11.73
C ALA A 143 6.72 -0.10 11.42
N MET A 144 6.98 0.36 10.20
CA MET A 144 8.27 0.95 9.82
C MET A 144 8.49 2.29 10.51
N LEU A 145 7.46 3.14 10.63
CA LEU A 145 7.56 4.40 11.37
C LEU A 145 7.84 4.20 12.86
N VAL A 146 7.25 3.16 13.49
CA VAL A 146 7.58 2.77 14.87
C VAL A 146 9.05 2.41 15.01
N GLN A 147 9.61 1.66 14.07
CA GLN A 147 11.03 1.31 14.10
C GLN A 147 11.98 2.49 13.82
N THR A 148 11.51 3.52 13.13
CA THR A 148 12.30 4.70 12.76
C THR A 148 12.23 5.79 13.84
N TYR A 149 11.04 6.12 14.33
CA TYR A 149 10.81 7.25 15.23
C TYR A 149 10.51 6.85 16.68
N GLY A 150 10.27 5.57 16.96
CA GLY A 150 10.00 5.04 18.29
C GLY A 150 8.52 4.72 18.55
N PRO A 151 8.21 4.21 19.77
CA PRO A 151 6.94 3.57 20.09
C PRO A 151 5.71 4.48 20.00
N TRP A 152 5.88 5.80 20.13
CA TRP A 152 4.77 6.76 20.03
C TRP A 152 4.10 6.76 18.63
N MET A 153 4.82 6.34 17.58
CA MET A 153 4.23 6.16 16.25
C MET A 153 3.19 5.03 16.19
N ALA A 154 3.09 4.19 17.24
CA ALA A 154 2.05 3.16 17.34
C ALA A 154 0.65 3.79 17.37
N LEU A 155 0.51 5.06 17.75
CA LEU A 155 -0.75 5.81 17.62
C LEU A 155 -1.28 5.85 16.18
N GLY A 156 -0.41 5.70 15.17
CA GLY A 156 -0.82 5.58 13.77
C GLY A 156 -1.72 4.37 13.50
N PHE A 157 -1.67 3.32 14.31
CA PHE A 157 -2.57 2.17 14.18
C PHE A 157 -4.04 2.52 14.47
N LEU A 158 -4.34 3.65 15.13
CA LEU A 158 -5.71 4.15 15.22
C LEU A 158 -6.26 4.50 13.84
N LEU A 159 -5.43 5.07 12.94
CA LEU A 159 -5.82 5.31 11.56
C LEU A 159 -5.96 3.99 10.78
N VAL A 160 -5.12 2.98 11.06
CA VAL A 160 -5.24 1.65 10.44
C VAL A 160 -6.59 1.01 10.78
N ILE A 161 -7.05 1.15 12.03
CA ILE A 161 -8.39 0.69 12.46
C ILE A 161 -9.48 1.41 11.69
N LEU A 162 -9.39 2.75 11.52
CA LEU A 162 -10.35 3.52 10.74
C LEU A 162 -10.38 3.10 9.27
N VAL A 163 -9.22 2.84 8.67
CA VAL A 163 -9.14 2.28 7.31
C VAL A 163 -9.86 0.93 7.29
N GLY A 164 -9.58 0.04 8.24
CA GLY A 164 -10.16 -1.29 8.32
C GLY A 164 -11.68 -1.25 8.42
N TRP A 165 -12.21 -0.41 9.30
CA TRP A 165 -13.64 -0.15 9.42
C TRP A 165 -14.23 0.33 8.10
N SER A 166 -13.60 1.30 7.43
CA SER A 166 -14.13 1.83 6.16
C SER A 166 -14.20 0.75 5.06
N ARG A 167 -13.23 -0.17 5.00
CA ARG A 167 -13.23 -1.27 4.00
C ARG A 167 -14.34 -2.29 4.24
N VAL A 168 -14.67 -2.53 5.51
CA VAL A 168 -15.78 -3.44 5.88
C VAL A 168 -17.12 -2.77 5.65
N GLU A 169 -17.25 -1.49 6.05
CA GLU A 169 -18.47 -0.70 5.89
C GLU A 169 -18.86 -0.53 4.41
N LEU A 170 -17.87 -0.26 3.55
CA LEU A 170 -18.06 -0.20 2.10
C LEU A 170 -18.25 -1.58 1.44
N ARG A 171 -18.25 -2.67 2.23
CA ARG A 171 -18.36 -4.06 1.75
C ARG A 171 -17.28 -4.46 0.74
N ASP A 172 -16.18 -3.74 0.70
CA ASP A 172 -15.05 -4.04 -0.16
C ASP A 172 -14.26 -5.25 0.35
N HIS A 173 -14.25 -5.47 1.67
CA HIS A 173 -13.56 -6.58 2.31
C HIS A 173 -14.33 -7.14 3.51
N THR A 174 -14.12 -8.41 3.82
CA THR A 174 -14.60 -9.00 5.08
C THR A 174 -13.65 -8.67 6.23
N ARG A 175 -14.12 -8.82 7.48
CA ARG A 175 -13.28 -8.62 8.68
C ARG A 175 -12.02 -9.48 8.65
N ASN A 176 -12.12 -10.73 8.22
CA ASN A 176 -10.97 -11.65 8.14
C ASN A 176 -9.93 -11.16 7.11
N GLN A 177 -10.37 -10.62 5.97
CA GLN A 177 -9.47 -10.06 4.95
C GLN A 177 -8.74 -8.81 5.43
N VAL A 178 -9.42 -8.01 6.26
CA VAL A 178 -8.88 -6.83 6.92
C VAL A 178 -7.83 -7.24 7.96
N ILE A 179 -8.19 -8.12 8.90
CA ILE A 179 -7.29 -8.62 9.95
C ILE A 179 -6.05 -9.28 9.35
N ALA A 180 -6.23 -10.18 8.36
CA ALA A 180 -5.12 -10.85 7.69
C ALA A 180 -4.19 -9.84 6.99
N GLY A 181 -4.74 -8.82 6.32
CA GLY A 181 -3.96 -7.75 5.71
C GLY A 181 -3.15 -6.96 6.74
N THR A 182 -3.76 -6.59 7.87
CA THR A 182 -3.09 -5.86 8.96
C THR A 182 -1.94 -6.65 9.56
N ILE A 183 -2.18 -7.92 9.90
CA ILE A 183 -1.16 -8.81 10.49
C ILE A 183 -0.01 -9.00 9.50
N LEU A 184 -0.32 -9.37 8.25
CA LEU A 184 0.67 -9.60 7.21
C LEU A 184 1.53 -8.34 6.97
N GLY A 185 0.89 -7.20 6.76
CA GLY A 185 1.57 -5.93 6.51
C GLY A 185 2.47 -5.52 7.68
N THR A 186 1.97 -5.65 8.91
CA THR A 186 2.76 -5.33 10.12
C THR A 186 4.00 -6.22 10.21
N ILE A 187 3.81 -7.54 10.17
CA ILE A 187 4.90 -8.50 10.41
C ILE A 187 5.92 -8.47 9.28
N VAL A 188 5.48 -8.60 8.03
CA VAL A 188 6.39 -8.66 6.87
C VAL A 188 7.13 -7.34 6.73
N ALA A 189 6.41 -6.21 6.74
CA ALA A 189 7.08 -4.94 6.52
C ALA A 189 8.05 -4.61 7.67
N ALA A 190 7.68 -4.93 8.92
CA ALA A 190 8.56 -4.72 10.05
C ALA A 190 9.82 -5.60 9.97
N ALA A 191 9.66 -6.89 9.74
CA ALA A 191 10.77 -7.85 9.69
C ALA A 191 11.73 -7.53 8.55
N VAL A 192 11.22 -7.33 7.33
CA VAL A 192 12.06 -7.03 6.17
C VAL A 192 12.77 -5.69 6.34
N PHE A 193 12.07 -4.65 6.80
CA PHE A 193 12.69 -3.35 7.04
C PHE A 193 13.76 -3.41 8.12
N HIS A 194 13.53 -4.18 9.20
CA HIS A 194 14.51 -4.38 10.26
C HIS A 194 15.80 -5.03 9.73
N LEU A 195 15.65 -6.06 8.89
CA LEU A 195 16.77 -6.83 8.35
C LEU A 195 17.53 -6.10 7.24
N ALA A 196 16.86 -5.22 6.49
CA ALA A 196 17.41 -4.58 5.30
C ALA A 196 17.96 -3.15 5.54
N ARG A 197 17.80 -2.58 6.74
CA ARG A 197 18.14 -1.17 7.02
C ARG A 197 19.54 -0.94 7.56
#